data_AF-E8NEC3-F1
#
_entry.id   AF-E8NEC3-F1
#
_cell.length_a   1.000
_cell.length_b   1.000
_cell.length_c   1.000
_cell.angle_alpha   90.00
_cell.angle_beta   90.00
_cell.angle_gamma   90.00
#
_symmetry.space_group_name_H-M   'P 1'
#
loop_
_entity.id
_entity.type
_entity.pdbx_description
1 polymer ?
#
loop_
_entity_poly.entity_id
_entity_poly.type
_entity_poly.pdbx_seq_one_letter_code
_entity_poly.pdbx_strand_id
1 'polypeptide(L)'
;MSVPDDLLGERRIDGPGDMEELGRALGRALEPGDVVVLTGPLGAGKTTLTRGIGEGLGIRGPVQSPTFVIARTHPSLVGGTPLVHVDAYRLGAAVELDDLDIDVARSAVIVEWGRGVAEYLADTWWEIEIDREVGGRGVDNACGEIAPHTLDLDADAPRTVTISRRP
;
A
#
# COMPACT_ATOMS: atom_id res chain seq x y z
N MET A 1 -6.02 -4.90 -17.35
CA MET A 1 -5.04 -4.32 -16.42
C MET A 1 -4.95 -2.84 -16.73
N SER A 2 -5.24 -2.03 -15.73
CA SER A 2 -5.87 -0.72 -15.92
C SER A 2 -4.98 0.48 -15.58
N VAL A 3 -3.92 0.28 -14.79
CA VAL A 3 -3.02 1.37 -14.35
C VAL A 3 -2.26 1.93 -15.56
N PRO A 4 -2.34 3.25 -15.82
CA PRO A 4 -1.64 3.92 -16.92
C PRO A 4 -0.11 3.77 -16.86
N ASP A 5 0.53 3.67 -18.03
CA ASP A 5 1.98 3.52 -18.16
C ASP A 5 2.79 4.71 -17.58
N ASP A 6 2.21 5.91 -17.52
CA ASP A 6 2.83 7.09 -16.90
C ASP A 6 2.92 7.00 -15.36
N LEU A 7 2.14 6.11 -14.75
CA LEU A 7 2.26 5.77 -13.33
C LEU A 7 3.36 4.74 -13.06
N LEU A 8 4.03 4.18 -14.09
CA LEU A 8 5.14 3.27 -13.89
C LEU A 8 6.45 3.98 -13.55
N GLY A 9 7.36 3.22 -12.96
CA GLY A 9 8.71 3.67 -12.63
C GLY A 9 8.82 4.31 -11.25
N GLU A 10 9.99 4.88 -11.02
CA GLU A 10 10.39 5.49 -9.75
C GLU A 10 9.92 6.96 -9.68
N ARG A 11 9.43 7.37 -8.51
CA ARG A 11 9.06 8.76 -8.21
C ARG A 11 9.37 9.11 -6.77
N ARG A 12 9.75 10.36 -6.55
CA ARG A 12 9.90 10.94 -5.21
C ARG A 12 8.56 11.49 -4.73
N ILE A 13 8.24 11.20 -3.47
CA ILE A 13 7.06 11.67 -2.76
C ILE A 13 7.56 12.48 -1.56
N ASP A 14 7.27 13.78 -1.52
CA ASP A 14 7.86 14.68 -0.52
C ASP A 14 7.04 14.73 0.78
N GLY A 15 5.84 14.17 0.80
CA GLY A 15 5.06 14.10 2.04
C GLY A 15 3.77 13.28 1.94
N PRO A 16 2.98 13.24 3.03
CA PRO A 16 1.75 12.45 3.10
C PRO A 16 0.68 12.89 2.07
N GLY A 17 0.57 14.20 1.80
CA GLY A 17 -0.40 14.73 0.83
C GLY A 17 -0.14 14.22 -0.60
N ASP A 18 1.12 14.25 -1.03
CA ASP A 18 1.55 13.72 -2.33
C ASP A 18 1.32 12.20 -2.42
N MET A 19 1.53 11.48 -1.31
CA MET A 19 1.27 10.05 -1.22
C MET A 19 -0.22 9.73 -1.39
N GLU A 20 -1.09 10.53 -0.78
CA GLU A 20 -2.53 10.40 -0.94
C GLU A 20 -2.96 10.75 -2.38
N GLU A 21 -2.37 11.76 -3.00
CA GLU A 21 -2.66 12.13 -4.39
C GLU A 21 -2.24 11.02 -5.38
N LEU A 22 -1.05 10.44 -5.18
CA LEU A 22 -0.64 9.24 -5.92
C LEU A 22 -1.63 8.10 -5.72
N GLY A 23 -2.06 7.87 -4.47
CA GLY A 23 -3.08 6.86 -4.16
C GLY A 23 -4.39 7.12 -4.91
N ARG A 24 -4.89 8.36 -4.92
CA ARG A 24 -6.13 8.73 -5.64
C ARG A 24 -5.98 8.51 -7.14
N ALA A 25 -4.82 8.81 -7.71
CA ALA A 25 -4.55 8.56 -9.13
C ALA A 25 -4.59 7.07 -9.46
N LEU A 26 -3.94 6.23 -8.65
CA LEU A 26 -4.00 4.77 -8.77
C LEU A 26 -5.42 4.25 -8.60
N GLY A 27 -6.13 4.70 -7.55
CA GLY A 27 -7.50 4.25 -7.27
C GLY A 27 -8.50 4.57 -8.37
N ARG A 28 -8.35 5.71 -9.07
CA ARG A 28 -9.18 6.04 -10.24
C ARG A 28 -8.91 5.14 -11.44
N ALA A 29 -7.73 4.54 -11.52
CA ALA A 29 -7.37 3.64 -12.61
C ALA A 29 -7.83 2.21 -12.34
N LEU A 30 -7.81 1.74 -11.09
CA LEU A 30 -8.05 0.34 -10.74
C LEU A 30 -9.45 -0.17 -11.16
N GLU A 31 -9.45 -1.35 -11.77
CA GLU A 31 -10.61 -2.10 -12.23
C GLU A 31 -10.79 -3.38 -11.41
N PRO A 32 -11.98 -4.02 -11.46
CA PRO A 32 -12.15 -5.35 -10.92
C PRO A 32 -11.14 -6.33 -11.55
N GLY A 33 -10.49 -7.15 -10.73
CA GLY A 33 -9.46 -8.09 -11.14
C GLY A 33 -8.03 -7.57 -10.98
N ASP A 34 -7.83 -6.27 -10.68
CA ASP A 34 -6.49 -5.77 -10.41
C ASP A 34 -6.03 -6.11 -8.99
N VAL A 35 -4.81 -6.65 -8.90
CA VAL A 35 -4.11 -6.92 -7.64
C VAL A 35 -2.93 -5.95 -7.50
N VAL A 36 -2.82 -5.31 -6.33
CA VAL A 36 -1.76 -4.38 -5.97
C VAL A 36 -1.05 -4.88 -4.71
N VAL A 37 0.26 -5.07 -4.80
CA VAL A 37 1.11 -5.50 -3.70
C VAL A 37 1.90 -4.31 -3.18
N LEU A 38 1.77 -4.02 -1.89
CA LEU A 38 2.50 -2.94 -1.24
C LEU A 38 3.67 -3.51 -0.42
N THR A 39 4.88 -3.04 -0.70
CA THR A 39 6.09 -3.41 0.03
C THR A 39 6.84 -2.17 0.54
N GLY A 40 7.65 -2.34 1.58
CA GLY A 40 8.40 -1.26 2.22
C GLY A 40 8.40 -1.39 3.75
N PRO A 41 9.35 -0.76 4.47
CA PRO A 41 9.49 -0.90 5.91
C PRO A 41 8.28 -0.42 6.71
N LEU A 42 8.26 -0.71 8.03
CA LEU A 42 7.25 -0.14 8.93
C LEU A 42 7.33 1.40 8.87
N GLY A 43 6.18 2.07 8.80
CA GLY A 43 6.13 3.53 8.66
C GLY A 43 6.41 4.06 7.24
N ALA A 44 6.71 3.19 6.26
CA ALA A 44 6.96 3.61 4.87
C ALA A 44 5.77 4.31 4.19
N GLY A 45 4.56 4.25 4.76
CA GLY A 45 3.40 4.96 4.23
C GLY A 45 2.45 4.11 3.39
N LYS A 46 2.58 2.78 3.43
CA LYS A 46 1.67 1.82 2.78
C LYS A 46 0.20 2.16 3.05
N THR A 47 -0.19 2.27 4.32
CA THR A 47 -1.59 2.59 4.68
C THR A 47 -2.01 4.01 4.24
N THR A 48 -1.09 4.98 4.17
CA THR A 48 -1.38 6.31 3.61
C THR A 48 -1.72 6.21 2.13
N LEU A 49 -0.95 5.43 1.37
CA LEU A 49 -1.23 5.14 -0.04
C LEU A 49 -2.57 4.40 -0.20
N THR A 50 -2.82 3.36 0.60
CA THR A 50 -4.08 2.60 0.56
C THR A 50 -5.30 3.49 0.83
N ARG A 51 -5.19 4.48 1.72
CA ARG A 51 -6.25 5.48 1.94
C ARG A 51 -6.52 6.30 0.69
N GLY A 52 -5.47 6.84 0.06
CA GLY A 52 -5.60 7.56 -1.20
C GLY A 52 -6.25 6.70 -2.29
N ILE A 53 -5.88 5.42 -2.40
CA ILE A 53 -6.49 4.48 -3.35
C ILE A 53 -7.98 4.29 -3.05
N GLY A 54 -8.33 4.07 -1.78
CA GLY A 54 -9.73 3.95 -1.36
C GLY A 54 -10.57 5.19 -1.71
N GLU A 55 -10.00 6.38 -1.53
CA GLU A 55 -10.63 7.64 -1.95
C GLU A 55 -10.81 7.72 -3.46
N GLY A 56 -9.80 7.33 -4.25
CA GLY A 56 -9.87 7.28 -5.72
C GLY A 56 -10.96 6.32 -6.22
N LEU A 57 -11.18 5.21 -5.52
CA LEU A 57 -12.23 4.22 -5.78
C LEU A 57 -13.63 4.64 -5.27
N GLY A 58 -13.70 5.71 -4.47
CA GLY A 58 -14.94 6.17 -3.84
C GLY A 58 -15.56 5.15 -2.88
N ILE A 59 -14.73 4.44 -2.10
CA ILE A 59 -15.20 3.42 -1.15
C ILE A 59 -15.87 4.00 0.09
N ARG A 60 -16.64 3.16 0.78
CA ARG A 60 -17.27 3.51 2.06
C ARG A 60 -16.29 3.47 3.22
N GLY A 61 -16.25 4.57 3.96
CA GLY A 61 -15.59 4.66 5.26
C GLY A 61 -14.06 4.72 5.17
N PRO A 62 -13.38 4.87 6.33
CA PRO A 62 -11.93 5.02 6.35
C PRO A 62 -11.22 3.72 6.03
N VAL A 63 -10.13 3.80 5.28
CA VAL A 63 -9.15 2.72 5.19
C VAL A 63 -8.26 2.77 6.43
N GLN A 64 -8.34 1.72 7.23
CA GLN A 64 -7.43 1.47 8.34
C GLN A 64 -6.68 0.18 8.05
N SER A 65 -5.42 0.10 8.48
CA SER A 65 -4.67 -1.15 8.49
C SER A 65 -5.55 -2.21 9.17
N PRO A 66 -5.74 -3.39 8.55
CA PRO A 66 -6.53 -4.46 9.12
C PRO A 66 -5.71 -5.17 10.21
N THR A 67 -5.27 -4.43 11.21
CA THR A 67 -4.32 -4.86 12.25
C THR A 67 -4.83 -6.05 13.09
N PHE A 68 -6.15 -6.31 13.08
CA PHE A 68 -6.83 -7.37 13.84
C PHE A 68 -7.66 -8.34 12.98
N VAL A 69 -7.75 -8.13 11.66
CA VAL A 69 -8.54 -8.96 10.74
C VAL A 69 -7.71 -9.21 9.49
N ILE A 70 -7.76 -10.40 8.88
CA ILE A 70 -6.84 -10.73 7.78
C ILE A 70 -7.17 -9.93 6.51
N ALA A 71 -8.45 -9.72 6.24
CA ALA A 71 -8.94 -8.94 5.11
C ALA A 71 -10.13 -8.05 5.51
N ARG A 72 -10.29 -6.92 4.81
CA ARG A 72 -11.46 -6.04 4.90
C ARG A 72 -11.97 -5.69 3.52
N THR A 73 -13.27 -5.85 3.33
CA THR A 73 -13.96 -5.39 2.11
C THR A 73 -14.58 -4.02 2.34
N HIS A 74 -14.27 -3.09 1.45
CA HIS A 74 -14.81 -1.74 1.40
C HIS A 74 -15.62 -1.56 0.12
N PRO A 75 -16.96 -1.60 0.19
CA PRO A 75 -17.79 -1.42 -1.00
C PRO A 75 -17.69 0.01 -1.53
N SER A 76 -17.75 0.17 -2.87
CA SER A 76 -17.86 1.49 -3.48
C SER A 76 -19.20 2.15 -3.16
N LEU A 77 -19.18 3.46 -2.91
CA LEU A 77 -20.37 4.30 -2.74
C LEU A 77 -20.88 4.91 -4.03
N VAL A 78 -20.07 4.87 -5.09
CA VAL A 78 -20.35 5.52 -6.38
C VAL A 78 -20.65 4.51 -7.49
N GLY A 79 -20.85 3.23 -7.13
CA GLY A 79 -21.03 2.14 -8.08
C GLY A 79 -19.76 1.72 -8.81
N GLY A 80 -18.59 2.14 -8.32
CA GLY A 80 -17.27 1.74 -8.83
C GLY A 80 -16.77 0.43 -8.23
N THR A 81 -15.50 0.13 -8.49
CA THR A 81 -14.82 -1.09 -8.02
C THR A 81 -14.74 -1.12 -6.48
N PRO A 82 -15.24 -2.18 -5.80
CA PRO A 82 -15.00 -2.35 -4.37
C PRO A 82 -13.53 -2.68 -4.09
N LEU A 83 -13.04 -2.30 -2.92
CA LEU A 83 -11.68 -2.59 -2.48
C LEU A 83 -11.67 -3.74 -1.46
N VAL A 84 -10.82 -4.74 -1.67
CA VAL A 84 -10.44 -5.70 -0.65
C VAL A 84 -9.03 -5.37 -0.17
N HIS A 85 -8.87 -5.07 1.10
CA HIS A 85 -7.60 -4.76 1.72
C HIS A 85 -7.15 -5.91 2.62
N VAL A 86 -6.04 -6.55 2.25
CA VAL A 86 -5.45 -7.73 2.91
C VAL A 86 -4.13 -7.33 3.56
N ASP A 87 -3.88 -7.80 4.78
CA ASP A 87 -2.56 -7.70 5.43
C ASP A 87 -1.93 -9.08 5.53
N ALA A 88 -0.99 -9.36 4.62
CA ALA A 88 -0.33 -10.65 4.52
C ALA A 88 0.66 -10.92 5.66
N TYR A 89 1.07 -9.90 6.42
CA TYR A 89 1.90 -10.13 7.62
C TYR A 89 1.19 -11.01 8.66
N ARG A 90 -0.15 -11.09 8.60
CA ARG A 90 -0.98 -11.89 9.50
C ARG A 90 -1.43 -13.23 8.92
N LEU A 91 -1.17 -13.49 7.64
CA LEU A 91 -1.32 -14.83 7.06
C LEU A 91 -0.26 -15.73 7.70
N GLY A 92 -0.63 -16.42 8.78
CA GLY A 92 0.17 -17.51 9.33
C GLY A 92 0.07 -18.75 8.44
N ALA A 93 0.89 -19.77 8.70
CA ALA A 93 0.84 -21.04 7.97
C ALA A 93 -0.49 -21.83 8.07
N ALA A 94 -1.44 -21.36 8.90
CA ALA A 94 -2.72 -22.02 9.16
C ALA A 94 -3.92 -21.36 8.46
N VAL A 95 -3.74 -20.21 7.80
CA VAL A 95 -4.78 -19.57 7.00
C VAL A 95 -4.22 -19.39 5.60
N GLU A 96 -4.77 -20.11 4.64
CA GLU A 96 -4.42 -19.95 3.23
C GLU A 96 -5.22 -18.79 2.63
N LEU A 97 -4.70 -18.15 1.58
CA LEU A 97 -5.43 -17.09 0.86
C LEU A 97 -6.77 -17.57 0.32
N ASP A 98 -6.81 -18.84 -0.09
CA ASP A 98 -8.02 -19.49 -0.59
C ASP A 98 -9.13 -19.53 0.47
N ASP A 99 -8.79 -19.57 1.76
CA ASP A 99 -9.76 -19.54 2.86
C ASP A 99 -10.41 -18.16 3.04
N LEU A 100 -9.84 -17.10 2.46
CA LEU A 100 -10.35 -15.74 2.60
C LEU A 100 -11.53 -15.42 1.66
N ASP A 101 -11.87 -16.32 0.73
CA ASP A 101 -12.97 -16.18 -0.24
C ASP A 101 -12.97 -14.79 -0.94
N ILE A 102 -11.78 -14.35 -1.38
CA ILE A 102 -11.61 -13.05 -2.02
C ILE A 102 -12.14 -13.11 -3.44
N ASP A 103 -13.22 -12.37 -3.72
CA ASP A 103 -13.76 -12.21 -5.08
C ASP A 103 -12.91 -11.21 -5.89
N VAL A 104 -11.71 -11.65 -6.29
CA VAL A 104 -10.76 -10.86 -7.08
C VAL A 104 -11.41 -10.37 -8.37
N ALA A 105 -12.21 -11.22 -9.04
CA ALA A 105 -12.85 -10.87 -10.31
C ALA A 105 -13.83 -9.69 -10.22
N ARG A 106 -14.35 -9.38 -9.02
CA ARG A 106 -15.28 -8.26 -8.80
C ARG A 106 -14.71 -7.13 -7.95
N SER A 107 -13.44 -7.18 -7.58
CA SER A 107 -12.82 -6.20 -6.69
C SER A 107 -11.42 -5.81 -7.15
N ALA A 108 -10.96 -4.65 -6.68
CA ALA A 108 -9.54 -4.35 -6.65
C ALA A 108 -9.00 -4.88 -5.31
N VAL A 109 -7.86 -5.55 -5.34
CA VAL A 109 -7.25 -6.14 -4.14
C VAL A 109 -5.95 -5.44 -3.82
N ILE A 110 -5.83 -4.91 -2.61
CA ILE A 110 -4.56 -4.41 -2.07
C ILE A 110 -4.05 -5.41 -1.05
N VAL A 111 -2.82 -5.85 -1.22
CA VAL A 111 -2.13 -6.74 -0.29
C VAL A 111 -0.92 -6.02 0.30
N GLU A 112 -1.00 -5.64 1.58
CA GLU A 112 0.16 -5.18 2.32
C GLU A 112 1.07 -6.38 2.67
N TRP A 113 2.38 -6.25 2.43
CA TRP A 113 3.39 -7.30 2.68
C TRP A 113 3.22 -8.60 1.86
N GLY A 114 2.55 -8.50 0.72
CA GLY A 114 2.08 -9.65 -0.07
C GLY A 114 3.10 -10.38 -0.93
N ARG A 115 4.42 -10.22 -0.72
CA ARG A 115 5.41 -10.98 -1.53
C ARG A 115 5.25 -12.47 -1.24
N GLY A 116 4.95 -13.27 -2.27
CA GLY A 116 4.61 -14.69 -2.16
C GLY A 116 3.12 -14.99 -1.90
N VAL A 117 2.28 -13.98 -1.72
CA VAL A 117 0.82 -14.09 -1.56
C VAL A 117 0.12 -13.72 -2.87
N ALA A 118 0.64 -12.73 -3.59
CA ALA A 118 0.05 -12.24 -4.83
C ALA A 118 -0.02 -13.29 -5.95
N GLU A 119 0.95 -14.20 -6.01
CA GLU A 119 1.03 -15.29 -6.99
C GLU A 119 -0.18 -16.25 -6.93
N TYR A 120 -0.85 -16.32 -5.77
CA TYR A 120 -2.05 -17.12 -5.59
C TYR A 120 -3.34 -16.36 -5.98
N LEU A 121 -3.28 -15.03 -6.05
CA LEU A 121 -4.43 -14.17 -6.32
C LEU A 121 -4.58 -13.79 -7.80
N ALA A 122 -3.47 -13.64 -8.52
CA ALA A 122 -3.48 -13.29 -9.93
C ALA A 122 -2.19 -13.71 -10.66
N ASP A 123 -2.33 -14.05 -11.94
CA ASP A 123 -1.20 -14.32 -12.85
C ASP A 123 -0.31 -13.09 -13.09
N THR A 124 -0.82 -11.89 -12.81
CA THR A 124 -0.06 -10.65 -12.96
C THR A 124 -0.58 -9.62 -11.97
N TRP A 125 0.31 -8.84 -11.38
CA TRP A 125 -0.06 -7.82 -10.39
C TRP A 125 0.81 -6.57 -10.50
N TRP A 126 0.35 -5.50 -9.87
CA TRP A 126 1.12 -4.28 -9.65
C TRP A 126 1.91 -4.41 -8.36
N GLU A 127 3.22 -4.17 -8.40
CA GLU A 127 4.03 -4.05 -7.20
C GLU A 127 4.40 -2.58 -6.98
N ILE A 128 4.09 -2.09 -5.79
CA ILE A 128 4.46 -0.75 -5.32
C ILE A 128 5.40 -0.91 -4.15
N GLU A 129 6.66 -0.56 -4.38
CA GLU A 129 7.69 -0.53 -3.36
C GLU A 129 7.84 0.90 -2.84
N ILE A 130 7.83 1.06 -1.52
CA ILE A 130 7.98 2.35 -0.85
C ILE A 130 9.23 2.29 0.02
N ASP A 131 10.29 2.94 -0.44
CA ASP A 131 11.50 3.16 0.32
C ASP A 131 11.43 4.52 1.03
N ARG A 132 11.91 4.57 2.26
CA ARG A 132 12.03 5.80 3.02
C ARG A 132 13.51 6.10 3.14
N GLU A 133 13.93 7.26 2.66
CA GLU A 133 15.27 7.77 2.92
C GLU A 133 15.40 7.96 4.44
N VAL A 134 16.00 6.98 5.12
CA VAL A 134 16.30 7.12 6.56
C VAL A 134 17.36 8.20 6.65
N GLY A 135 17.03 9.34 7.25
CA GLY A 135 17.93 10.47 7.47
C GLY A 135 19.04 10.12 8.46
N GLY A 136 19.88 9.15 8.14
CA GLY A 136 21.01 8.73 8.94
C GLY A 136 22.29 9.45 8.51
N ARG A 137 22.41 10.75 8.80
CA ARG A 137 23.75 11.23 9.21
C ARG A 137 23.87 10.91 10.68
N GLY A 138 24.50 9.77 10.98
CA GLY A 138 25.05 9.51 12.30
C GLY A 138 26.03 10.64 12.63
N VAL A 139 25.54 11.65 13.34
CA VAL A 139 26.39 12.61 14.03
C VAL A 139 26.68 12.00 15.39
N ASP A 140 27.88 11.45 15.53
CA ASP A 140 28.49 11.13 16.81
C ASP A 140 28.70 12.46 17.56
N ASN A 141 27.64 12.98 18.18
CA ASN A 141 27.73 14.11 19.08
C ASN A 141 27.76 13.54 20.50
N ALA A 142 28.97 13.30 20.98
CA ALA A 142 29.22 13.26 22.40
C ALA A 142 28.62 14.52 23.05
N CYS A 143 27.75 14.31 24.05
CA CYS A 143 27.05 15.32 24.86
C CYS A 143 25.90 16.08 24.17
N GLY A 144 24.66 15.76 24.58
CA GLY A 144 23.47 16.61 24.43
C GLY A 144 22.21 15.81 24.16
N GLU A 145 21.36 15.65 25.16
CA GLU A 145 20.14 14.84 25.16
C GLU A 145 19.18 15.15 24.00
N ILE A 146 19.06 14.22 23.05
CA ILE A 146 17.78 13.84 22.42
C ILE A 146 17.87 12.33 22.17
N ALA A 147 16.90 11.57 22.69
CA ALA A 147 16.84 10.13 22.46
C ALA A 147 16.78 9.84 20.94
N PRO A 148 17.47 8.82 20.42
CA PRO A 148 17.52 8.50 18.99
C PRO A 148 16.15 8.14 18.37
N HIS A 149 15.09 8.07 19.16
CA HIS A 149 13.74 7.67 18.72
C HIS A 149 12.87 8.80 18.17
N THR A 150 13.34 10.05 18.09
CA THR A 150 12.51 11.18 17.62
C THR A 150 12.76 11.56 16.15
N LEU A 151 13.84 11.09 15.53
CA LEU A 151 14.14 11.36 14.11
C LEU A 151 13.49 10.37 13.14
N ASP A 152 12.99 9.23 13.65
CA ASP A 152 12.49 8.12 12.84
C ASP A 152 11.03 8.28 12.38
N LEU A 153 10.32 9.36 12.75
CA LEU A 153 8.88 9.52 12.47
C LEU A 153 8.51 10.90 11.92
N ASP A 154 9.43 11.58 11.24
CA ASP A 154 9.04 12.74 10.45
C ASP A 154 8.10 12.29 9.31
N ALA A 155 6.83 12.65 9.42
CA ALA A 155 5.80 12.29 8.44
C ALA A 155 6.10 12.88 7.06
N ASP A 156 6.76 14.03 7.05
CA ASP A 156 7.15 14.80 5.87
C ASP A 156 8.54 14.38 5.34
N ALA A 157 9.12 13.31 5.90
CA ALA A 157 10.32 12.73 5.31
C ALA A 157 10.00 12.19 3.90
N PRO A 158 10.84 12.52 2.91
CA PRO A 158 10.66 12.10 1.54
C PRO A 158 10.79 10.58 1.39
N ARG A 159 10.07 10.04 0.41
CA ARG A 159 10.02 8.62 0.09
C ARG A 159 10.25 8.41 -1.39
N THR A 160 10.87 7.31 -1.74
CA THR A 160 10.95 6.84 -3.12
C THR A 160 9.90 5.77 -3.31
N VAL A 161 9.00 5.98 -4.27
CA VAL A 161 7.96 5.02 -4.63
C VAL A 161 8.28 4.46 -6.01
N THR A 162 8.37 3.14 -6.12
CA THR A 162 8.62 2.44 -7.39
C THR A 162 7.40 1.60 -7.72
N ILE A 163 6.78 1.90 -8.87
CA ILE A 163 5.62 1.18 -9.36
C ILE A 163 6.05 0.32 -10.54
N SER A 164 5.82 -0.98 -10.45
CA SER A 164 6.19 -1.94 -11.47
C SER A 164 5.10 -2.98 -11.70
N ARG A 165 5.16 -3.63 -12.86
CA ARG A 165 4.30 -4.76 -13.20
C ARG A 165 5.08 -6.05 -12.99
N ARG A 166 4.46 -7.02 -12.31
CA ARG A 166 5.03 -8.36 -12.12
C ARG A 166 4.26 -9.40 -12.93
N PRO A 167 4.97 -10.39 -13.50
CA PRO A 167 4.40 -11.57 -14.13
C PRO A 167 3.96 -12.60 -13.09
#